data_AF-G0QCY1-F1
#
_entry.id   AF-G0QCY1-F1
#
_cell.length_a   1.000
_cell.length_b   1.000
_cell.length_c   1.000
_cell.angle_alpha   90.00
_cell.angle_beta   90.00
_cell.angle_gamma   90.00
#
_symmetry.space_group_name_H-M   'P 1'
#
loop_
_entity.id
_entity.type
_entity.pdbx_description
1 polymer ?
#
loop_
_entity_poly.entity_id
_entity_poly.type
_entity_poly.pdbx_seq_one_letter_code
_entity_poly.pdbx_strand_id
1 'polypeptide(L)'
;MFQDYADFCYEQIGGYVLALEDNFQGLRPQLKKADIRTTLPEYIAAAVFSAGVISFGALFLGAAILVIALGPSGIILSPFIAVVLGAVVLGGFYIYPSLIISGRASKIDDFLPFATVYLSTLAGTGTPLSEMFRVLGERDEYGPVSDEAERISRDLHTFNMDTTRAMRRAAERTPSQDFKDLMYGMIHAVNTGGELEGFLEKRSDKLIDDYKRRIEEFADKLSLLVEMY
;
A
#
# COMPACT_ATOMS: atom_id res chain seq x y z
N MET A 1 16.19 -0.61 8.72
CA MET A 1 16.37 -2.08 8.70
C MET A 1 16.14 -2.68 7.32
N PHE A 2 14.93 -2.61 6.71
CA PHE A 2 14.74 -3.13 5.34
C PHE A 2 15.48 -2.32 4.28
N GLN A 3 15.51 -0.99 4.42
CA GLN A 3 16.23 -0.09 3.51
C GLN A 3 17.74 -0.39 3.51
N ASP A 4 18.37 -0.43 4.69
CA ASP A 4 19.79 -0.78 4.85
C ASP A 4 20.15 -2.13 4.22
N TYR A 5 19.23 -3.11 4.28
CA TYR A 5 19.41 -4.41 3.63
C TYR A 5 19.28 -4.33 2.10
N ALA A 6 18.32 -3.57 1.59
CA ALA A 6 18.13 -3.39 0.15
C ALA A 6 19.31 -2.64 -0.49
N ASP A 7 19.84 -1.63 0.20
CA ASP A 7 21.03 -0.88 -0.21
C ASP A 7 22.26 -1.80 -0.26
N PHE A 8 22.48 -2.60 0.78
CA PHE A 8 23.56 -3.61 0.79
C PHE A 8 23.44 -4.59 -0.38
N CYS A 9 22.22 -5.10 -0.66
CA CYS A 9 22.00 -6.01 -1.78
C CYS A 9 22.31 -5.33 -3.12
N TYR A 10 21.91 -4.06 -3.27
CA TYR A 10 22.18 -3.29 -4.47
C TYR A 10 23.68 -3.06 -4.70
N GLU A 11 24.45 -2.79 -3.65
CA GLU A 11 25.91 -2.66 -3.75
C GLU A 11 26.59 -3.94 -4.26
N GLN A 12 26.07 -5.12 -3.89
CA GLN A 12 26.65 -6.41 -4.30
C GLN A 12 26.26 -6.82 -5.73
N ILE A 13 25.01 -6.62 -6.14
CA ILE A 13 24.48 -7.17 -7.41
C ILE A 13 23.85 -6.12 -8.35
N GLY A 14 23.98 -4.83 -8.05
CA GLY A 14 23.32 -3.73 -8.76
C GLY A 14 23.59 -3.69 -10.26
N GLY A 15 24.79 -4.04 -10.70
CA GLY A 15 25.15 -4.10 -12.12
C GLY A 15 24.31 -5.09 -12.94
N TYR A 16 23.93 -6.23 -12.35
CA TYR A 16 23.06 -7.22 -12.99
C TYR A 16 21.57 -6.84 -12.90
N VAL A 17 21.19 -6.17 -11.81
CA VAL A 17 19.80 -5.77 -11.54
C VAL A 17 19.34 -4.65 -12.46
N LEU A 18 20.25 -3.73 -12.83
CA LEU A 18 19.95 -2.66 -13.79
C LEU A 18 19.53 -3.20 -15.17
N ALA A 19 20.05 -4.36 -15.59
CA ALA A 19 19.65 -5.01 -16.85
C ALA A 19 18.26 -5.68 -16.77
N LEU A 20 17.76 -5.94 -15.56
CA LEU A 20 16.44 -6.55 -15.31
C LEU A 20 15.35 -5.50 -15.04
N GLU A 21 15.74 -4.24 -14.86
CA GLU A 21 14.84 -3.15 -14.47
C GLU A 21 13.67 -2.96 -15.45
N ASP A 22 13.94 -3.09 -16.75
CA ASP A 22 12.94 -2.93 -17.80
C ASP A 22 11.80 -3.96 -17.71
N ASN A 23 12.07 -5.17 -17.23
CA ASN A 23 11.05 -6.19 -17.07
C ASN A 23 10.12 -5.94 -15.86
N PHE A 24 10.57 -5.12 -14.90
CA PHE A 24 9.89 -4.91 -13.61
C PHE A 24 9.38 -3.47 -13.42
N GLN A 25 9.34 -2.66 -14.49
CA GLN A 25 8.83 -1.29 -14.41
C GLN A 25 7.41 -1.20 -13.82
N GLY A 26 6.58 -2.24 -14.00
CA GLY A 26 5.23 -2.35 -13.43
C GLY A 26 5.17 -2.39 -11.88
N LEU A 27 6.29 -2.64 -11.19
CA LEU A 27 6.37 -2.60 -9.73
C LEU A 27 6.56 -1.18 -9.18
N ARG A 28 7.08 -0.22 -9.97
CA ARG A 28 7.25 1.18 -9.54
C ARG A 28 5.97 1.80 -8.97
N PRO A 29 4.82 1.75 -9.68
CA PRO A 29 3.58 2.31 -9.15
C PRO A 29 3.10 1.57 -7.89
N GLN A 30 3.37 0.26 -7.79
CA GLN A 30 3.00 -0.53 -6.61
C GLN A 30 3.82 -0.14 -5.38
N LEU A 31 5.14 -0.03 -5.50
CA LEU A 31 6.01 0.42 -4.40
C LEU A 31 5.62 1.81 -3.90
N LYS A 32 5.28 2.72 -4.82
CA LYS A 32 4.81 4.07 -4.48
C LYS A 32 3.49 4.04 -3.70
N LYS A 33 2.53 3.21 -4.11
CA LYS A 33 1.24 3.05 -3.41
C LYS A 33 1.39 2.34 -2.06
N ALA A 34 2.32 1.39 -1.99
CA ALA A 34 2.67 0.65 -0.77
C ALA A 34 3.41 1.50 0.27
N ASP A 35 3.83 2.73 -0.08
CA ASP A 35 4.64 3.62 0.76
C ASP A 35 6.00 3.00 1.16
N ILE A 36 6.55 2.13 0.30
CA ILE A 36 7.86 1.51 0.50
C ILE A 36 8.94 2.51 0.08
N ARG A 37 9.83 2.87 1.02
CA ARG A 37 10.86 3.92 0.86
C ARG A 37 12.14 3.43 0.18
N THR A 38 12.04 2.47 -0.74
CA THR A 38 13.20 1.94 -1.50
C THR A 38 13.04 2.23 -2.98
N THR A 39 14.15 2.36 -3.69
CA THR A 39 14.12 2.49 -5.15
C THR A 39 13.75 1.14 -5.80
N LEU A 40 13.27 1.18 -7.05
CA LEU A 40 12.95 -0.06 -7.79
C LEU A 40 14.18 -0.98 -7.90
N PRO A 41 15.38 -0.49 -8.28
CA PRO A 41 16.57 -1.33 -8.37
C PRO A 41 16.97 -1.94 -7.03
N GLU A 42 16.92 -1.18 -5.92
CA GLU A 42 17.19 -1.70 -4.57
C GLU A 42 16.24 -2.84 -4.19
N TYR A 43 14.95 -2.68 -4.50
CA TYR A 43 13.94 -3.70 -4.20
C TYR A 43 14.17 -5.00 -4.98
N ILE A 44 14.46 -4.89 -6.29
CA ILE A 44 14.77 -6.06 -7.12
C ILE A 44 16.06 -6.72 -6.67
N ALA A 45 17.07 -5.93 -6.27
CA ALA A 45 18.31 -6.47 -5.74
C ALA A 45 18.07 -7.27 -4.46
N ALA A 46 17.28 -6.74 -3.52
CA ALA A 46 16.90 -7.47 -2.31
C ALA A 46 16.18 -8.81 -2.62
N ALA A 47 15.28 -8.81 -3.61
CA ALA A 47 14.53 -10.00 -4.03
C ALA A 47 15.44 -11.07 -4.66
N VAL A 48 16.29 -10.68 -5.62
CA VAL A 48 17.20 -11.60 -6.31
C VAL A 48 18.27 -12.13 -5.37
N PHE A 49 18.82 -11.26 -4.51
CA PHE A 49 19.84 -11.65 -3.54
C PHE A 49 19.29 -12.64 -2.51
N SER A 50 18.13 -12.34 -1.92
CA SER A 50 17.48 -13.26 -0.97
C SER A 50 17.11 -14.60 -1.60
N ALA A 51 16.59 -14.61 -2.83
CA ALA A 51 16.31 -15.84 -3.57
C ALA A 51 17.58 -16.65 -3.85
N GLY A 52 18.70 -15.98 -4.17
CA GLY A 52 20.01 -16.60 -4.36
C GLY A 52 20.52 -17.25 -3.08
N VAL A 53 20.47 -16.55 -1.95
CA VAL A 53 20.90 -17.06 -0.64
C VAL A 53 20.07 -18.28 -0.22
N ILE A 54 18.75 -18.22 -0.40
CA ILE A 54 17.85 -19.34 -0.06
C ILE A 54 18.07 -20.53 -1.00
N SER A 55 18.21 -20.29 -2.31
CA SER A 55 18.52 -21.35 -3.28
C SER A 55 19.85 -22.03 -2.97
N PHE A 56 20.89 -21.25 -2.65
CA PHE A 56 22.20 -21.77 -2.32
C PHE A 56 22.15 -22.58 -1.02
N GLY A 57 21.52 -22.05 0.03
CA GLY A 57 21.31 -22.78 1.28
C GLY A 57 20.53 -24.09 1.08
N ALA A 58 19.43 -24.03 0.32
CA ALA A 58 18.62 -25.20 -0.01
C ALA A 58 19.38 -26.26 -0.82
N LEU A 59 20.30 -25.84 -1.70
CA LEU A 59 21.13 -26.76 -2.45
C LEU A 59 22.06 -27.55 -1.52
N PHE A 60 22.83 -26.87 -0.66
CA PHE A 60 23.82 -27.54 0.19
C PHE A 60 23.21 -28.22 1.42
N LEU A 61 22.41 -27.50 2.19
CA LEU A 61 21.76 -28.03 3.39
C LEU A 61 20.65 -29.02 3.03
N GLY A 62 19.86 -28.70 2.00
CA GLY A 62 18.82 -29.60 1.52
C GLY A 62 19.42 -30.89 0.94
N ALA A 63 20.52 -30.82 0.18
CA ALA A 63 21.22 -32.04 -0.25
C ALA A 63 21.69 -32.88 0.93
N ALA A 64 22.32 -32.27 1.95
CA ALA A 64 22.80 -33.01 3.12
C ALA A 64 21.65 -33.73 3.85
N ILE A 65 20.53 -33.04 4.09
CA ILE A 65 19.35 -33.61 4.74
C ILE A 65 18.74 -34.74 3.89
N LEU A 66 18.57 -34.52 2.59
CA LEU A 66 17.97 -35.51 1.69
C LEU A 66 18.85 -36.73 1.49
N VAL A 67 20.18 -36.57 1.50
CA VAL A 67 21.10 -37.71 1.44
C VAL A 67 21.01 -38.57 2.68
N ILE A 68 20.87 -37.97 3.87
CA ILE A 68 20.65 -38.71 5.11
C ILE A 68 19.30 -39.45 5.07
N ALA A 69 18.25 -38.84 4.53
CA ALA A 69 16.90 -39.39 4.53
C ALA A 69 16.64 -40.44 3.42
N LEU A 70 17.17 -40.23 2.22
CA LEU A 70 16.83 -40.98 1.00
C LEU A 70 18.04 -41.70 0.37
N GLY A 71 19.26 -41.48 0.90
CA GLY A 71 20.50 -42.00 0.32
C GLY A 71 21.02 -41.15 -0.86
N PRO A 72 21.91 -41.70 -1.72
CA PRO A 72 22.59 -40.93 -2.78
C PRO A 72 21.65 -40.27 -3.79
N SER A 73 20.42 -40.78 -3.93
CA SER A 73 19.36 -40.20 -4.77
C SER A 73 18.97 -38.79 -4.33
N GLY A 74 19.19 -38.41 -3.07
CA GLY A 74 18.92 -37.07 -2.54
C GLY A 74 19.75 -35.97 -3.22
N ILE A 75 20.93 -36.30 -3.77
CA ILE A 75 21.78 -35.34 -4.50
C ILE A 75 21.06 -34.86 -5.77
N ILE A 76 20.37 -35.77 -6.46
CA ILE A 76 19.67 -35.49 -7.73
C ILE A 76 18.45 -34.60 -7.50
N LEU A 77 17.78 -34.75 -6.35
CA LEU A 77 16.57 -34.00 -6.02
C LEU A 77 16.86 -32.59 -5.44
N SER A 78 18.00 -32.41 -4.79
CA SER A 78 18.39 -31.14 -4.16
C SER A 78 18.38 -29.90 -5.08
N PRO A 79 18.88 -29.93 -6.34
CA PRO A 79 18.80 -28.76 -7.22
C PRO A 79 17.36 -28.41 -7.60
N PHE A 80 16.47 -29.40 -7.75
CA PHE A 80 15.07 -29.12 -8.02
C PHE A 80 14.42 -28.36 -6.87
N ILE A 81 14.68 -28.78 -5.62
CA ILE A 81 14.15 -28.10 -4.43
C ILE A 81 14.75 -26.70 -4.29
N ALA A 82 16.05 -26.53 -4.56
CA ALA A 82 16.70 -25.23 -4.54
C ALA A 82 16.05 -24.24 -5.52
N VAL A 83 15.81 -24.66 -6.77
CA VAL A 83 15.14 -23.85 -7.79
C VAL A 83 13.70 -23.51 -7.38
N VAL A 84 12.94 -24.49 -6.86
CA VAL A 84 11.56 -24.27 -6.42
C VAL A 84 11.50 -23.26 -5.27
N LEU A 85 12.36 -23.40 -4.26
CA LEU A 85 12.39 -22.47 -3.12
C LEU A 85 12.83 -21.06 -3.56
N GLY A 86 13.83 -20.94 -4.42
CA GLY A 86 14.22 -19.65 -5.01
C GLY A 86 13.06 -18.98 -5.76
N ALA A 87 12.31 -19.75 -6.56
CA ALA A 87 11.14 -19.25 -7.28
C ALA A 87 10.01 -18.82 -6.33
N VAL A 88 9.76 -19.57 -5.24
CA VAL A 88 8.78 -19.19 -4.21
C VAL A 88 9.16 -17.86 -3.55
N VAL A 89 10.45 -17.66 -3.24
CA VAL A 89 10.93 -16.39 -2.66
C VAL A 89 10.69 -15.23 -3.63
N LEU A 90 11.08 -15.38 -4.89
CA LEU A 90 10.84 -14.35 -5.92
C LEU A 90 9.34 -14.06 -6.09
N GLY A 91 8.50 -15.09 -6.13
CA GLY A 91 7.04 -14.95 -6.17
C GLY A 91 6.48 -14.22 -4.96
N GLY A 92 7.00 -14.52 -3.76
CA GLY A 92 6.65 -13.84 -2.52
C GLY A 92 6.97 -12.34 -2.58
N PHE A 93 8.18 -11.97 -3.02
CA PHE A 93 8.56 -10.57 -3.23
C PHE A 93 7.71 -9.88 -4.30
N TYR A 94 7.24 -10.59 -5.32
CA TYR A 94 6.34 -10.00 -6.31
C TYR A 94 4.94 -9.69 -5.74
N ILE A 95 4.41 -10.57 -4.88
CA ILE A 95 3.07 -10.43 -4.28
C ILE A 95 3.08 -9.47 -3.08
N TYR A 96 4.21 -9.36 -2.37
CA TYR A 96 4.34 -8.60 -1.13
C TYR A 96 3.88 -7.14 -1.22
N PRO A 97 4.27 -6.33 -2.24
CA PRO A 97 3.79 -4.96 -2.38
C PRO A 97 2.27 -4.90 -2.51
N SER A 98 1.67 -5.83 -3.27
CA SER A 98 0.21 -5.87 -3.45
C SER A 98 -0.52 -6.13 -2.14
N LEU A 99 0.03 -6.98 -1.26
CA LEU A 99 -0.56 -7.23 0.07
C LEU A 99 -0.52 -5.99 0.96
N ILE A 100 0.61 -5.27 0.95
CA ILE A 100 0.74 -4.00 1.69
C ILE A 100 -0.24 -2.96 1.16
N ILE A 101 -0.34 -2.83 -0.17
CA ILE A 101 -1.28 -1.91 -0.83
C ILE A 101 -2.71 -2.18 -0.37
N SER A 102 -3.15 -3.45 -0.42
CA SER A 102 -4.50 -3.83 0.00
C SER A 102 -4.74 -3.56 1.48
N GLY A 103 -3.78 -3.91 2.34
CA GLY A 103 -3.88 -3.63 3.78
C GLY A 103 -3.95 -2.14 4.08
N ARG A 104 -3.18 -1.31 3.36
CA ARG A 104 -3.18 0.14 3.51
C ARG A 104 -4.46 0.77 2.96
N ALA A 105 -4.98 0.30 1.82
CA ALA A 105 -6.26 0.72 1.28
C ALA A 105 -7.39 0.46 2.26
N SER A 106 -7.49 -0.78 2.78
CA SER A 106 -8.50 -1.15 3.78
C SER A 106 -8.47 -0.24 4.99
N LYS A 107 -7.28 0.03 5.56
CA LYS A 107 -7.18 0.94 6.70
C LYS A 107 -7.64 2.35 6.35
N ILE A 108 -7.30 2.88 5.16
CA ILE A 108 -7.82 4.19 4.74
C ILE A 108 -9.35 4.15 4.66
N ASP A 109 -9.91 3.14 4.01
CA ASP A 109 -11.36 2.99 3.77
C ASP A 109 -12.19 2.82 5.05
N ASP A 110 -11.59 2.31 6.13
CA ASP A 110 -12.24 2.16 7.44
C ASP A 110 -12.36 3.49 8.19
N PHE A 111 -11.38 4.39 8.07
CA PHE A 111 -11.41 5.71 8.72
C PHE A 111 -12.01 6.81 7.84
N LEU A 112 -12.06 6.61 6.52
CA LEU A 112 -12.52 7.58 5.54
C LEU A 112 -13.94 8.13 5.78
N PRO A 113 -14.95 7.33 6.17
CA PRO A 113 -16.30 7.84 6.43
C PRO A 113 -16.29 8.94 7.49
N PHE A 114 -15.63 8.69 8.62
CA PHE A 114 -15.58 9.61 9.77
C PHE A 114 -14.78 10.87 9.46
N ALA A 115 -13.65 10.73 8.76
CA ALA A 115 -12.88 11.88 8.30
C ALA A 115 -13.68 12.75 7.32
N THR A 116 -14.50 12.13 6.45
CA THR A 116 -15.33 12.87 5.49
C THR A 116 -16.46 13.62 6.18
N VAL A 117 -17.08 13.06 7.22
CA VAL A 117 -18.05 13.78 8.08
C VAL A 117 -17.40 15.00 8.74
N TYR A 118 -16.16 14.84 9.23
CA TYR A 118 -15.43 15.96 9.82
C TYR A 118 -15.14 17.06 8.79
N LEU A 119 -14.71 16.68 7.58
CA LEU A 119 -14.54 17.61 6.47
C LEU A 119 -15.85 18.30 6.08
N SER A 120 -16.99 17.61 6.04
CA SER A 120 -18.27 18.27 5.72
C SER A 120 -18.63 19.32 6.76
N THR A 121 -18.41 19.01 8.04
CA THR A 121 -18.63 19.94 9.16
C THR A 121 -17.73 21.18 9.03
N LEU A 122 -16.45 21.00 8.72
CA LEU A 122 -15.53 22.11 8.49
C LEU A 122 -15.95 22.95 7.27
N ALA A 123 -16.38 22.31 6.18
CA ALA A 123 -16.86 23.02 5.00
C ALA A 123 -18.09 23.89 5.31
N GLY A 124 -19.05 23.39 6.10
CA GLY A 124 -20.24 24.16 6.50
C GLY A 124 -19.97 25.36 7.40
N THR A 125 -18.83 25.36 8.11
CA THR A 125 -18.36 26.56 8.82
C THR A 125 -17.65 27.57 7.91
N GLY A 126 -17.52 27.29 6.61
CA GLY A 126 -16.79 28.12 5.66
C GLY A 126 -15.27 28.01 5.80
N THR A 127 -14.76 26.93 6.42
CA THR A 127 -13.31 26.73 6.59
C THR A 127 -12.63 26.57 5.22
N PRO A 128 -11.56 27.32 4.91
CA PRO A 128 -10.85 27.18 3.65
C PRO A 128 -10.28 25.78 3.45
N LEU A 129 -10.29 25.27 2.21
CA LEU A 129 -9.88 23.89 1.92
C LEU A 129 -8.45 23.53 2.36
N SER A 130 -7.50 24.46 2.25
CA SER A 130 -6.13 24.25 2.75
C SER A 130 -6.10 24.03 4.27
N GLU A 131 -6.94 24.77 4.99
CA GLU A 131 -7.05 24.70 6.43
C GLU A 131 -7.74 23.41 6.87
N MET A 132 -8.74 22.94 6.11
CA MET A 132 -9.39 21.66 6.38
C MET A 132 -8.39 20.50 6.40
N PHE A 133 -7.46 20.44 5.42
CA PHE A 133 -6.41 19.41 5.39
C PHE A 133 -5.41 19.57 6.53
N ARG A 134 -5.07 20.80 6.93
CA ARG A 134 -4.20 21.06 8.09
C ARG A 134 -4.83 20.52 9.37
N VAL A 135 -6.06 20.93 9.67
CA VAL A 135 -6.75 20.54 10.91
C VAL A 135 -7.06 19.04 10.94
N LEU A 136 -7.44 18.44 9.81
CA LEU A 136 -7.62 16.98 9.72
C LEU A 136 -6.31 16.23 9.96
N GLY A 137 -5.19 16.73 9.42
CA GLY A 137 -3.86 16.13 9.62
C GLY A 137 -3.35 16.20 11.06
N GLU A 138 -3.83 17.14 11.86
CA GLU A 138 -3.49 17.28 13.30
C GLU A 138 -4.26 16.32 14.22
N ARG A 139 -5.23 15.56 13.68
CA ARG A 139 -6.10 14.67 14.45
C ARG A 139 -5.71 13.22 14.25
N ASP A 140 -4.97 12.63 15.19
CA ASP A 140 -4.59 11.21 15.13
C ASP A 140 -5.79 10.24 15.09
N GLU A 141 -6.97 10.70 15.50
CA GLU A 141 -8.22 9.93 15.59
C GLU A 141 -8.68 9.33 14.24
N TYR A 142 -8.31 9.95 13.10
CA TYR A 142 -8.65 9.43 11.77
C TYR A 142 -7.53 8.60 11.11
N GLY A 143 -6.50 8.25 11.89
CA GLY A 143 -5.48 7.29 11.51
C GLY A 143 -4.83 7.59 10.14
N PRO A 144 -4.79 6.63 9.19
CA PRO A 144 -4.13 6.82 7.89
C PRO A 144 -4.72 7.94 7.03
N VAL A 145 -5.95 8.37 7.28
CA VAL A 145 -6.55 9.49 6.57
C VAL A 145 -5.93 10.81 7.04
N SER A 146 -5.64 10.93 8.34
CA SER A 146 -4.89 12.06 8.91
C SER A 146 -3.49 12.13 8.34
N ASP A 147 -2.79 10.99 8.20
CA ASP A 147 -1.46 10.94 7.57
C ASP A 147 -1.51 11.47 6.11
N GLU A 148 -2.54 11.09 5.34
CA GLU A 148 -2.71 11.60 3.97
C GLU A 148 -3.08 13.09 3.96
N ALA A 149 -3.91 13.56 4.90
CA ALA A 149 -4.24 14.97 5.06
C ALA A 149 -3.02 15.81 5.46
N GLU A 150 -2.18 15.34 6.37
CA GLU A 150 -0.91 15.97 6.75
C GLU A 150 0.04 16.06 5.54
N ARG A 151 0.14 14.99 4.73
CA ARG A 151 0.93 15.00 3.50
C ARG A 151 0.41 16.04 2.50
N ILE A 152 -0.91 16.19 2.36
CA ILE A 152 -1.53 17.23 1.53
C ILE A 152 -1.23 18.63 2.10
N SER A 153 -1.39 18.82 3.41
CA SER A 153 -1.08 20.07 4.10
C SER A 153 0.38 20.48 3.89
N ARG A 154 1.31 19.52 3.97
CA ARG A 154 2.73 19.75 3.67
C ARG A 154 2.96 20.15 2.21
N ASP A 155 2.30 19.50 1.25
CA ASP A 155 2.34 19.89 -0.17
C ASP A 155 1.90 21.35 -0.35
N LEU A 156 0.85 21.77 0.35
CA LEU A 156 0.32 23.13 0.30
C LEU A 156 1.24 24.17 0.95
N HIS A 157 1.60 23.98 2.21
CA HIS A 157 2.26 25.00 3.02
C HIS A 157 3.78 24.98 2.93
N THR A 158 4.39 23.80 2.79
CA THR A 158 5.85 23.69 2.73
C THR A 158 6.35 23.82 1.29
N PHE A 159 5.63 23.21 0.34
CA PHE A 159 6.05 23.21 -1.07
C PHE A 159 5.31 24.25 -1.93
N ASN A 160 4.47 25.11 -1.33
CA ASN A 160 3.66 26.12 -2.02
C ASN A 160 2.90 25.56 -3.23
N MET A 161 2.39 24.34 -3.11
CA MET A 161 1.61 23.69 -4.15
C MET A 161 0.19 24.26 -4.20
N ASP A 162 -0.36 24.36 -5.40
CA ASP A 162 -1.78 24.65 -5.58
C ASP A 162 -2.67 23.52 -5.01
N THR A 163 -3.79 23.87 -4.38
CA THR A 163 -4.70 22.93 -3.70
C THR A 163 -5.22 21.83 -4.62
N THR A 164 -5.58 22.17 -5.87
CA THR A 164 -6.03 21.19 -6.85
C THR A 164 -4.91 20.25 -7.27
N ARG A 165 -3.69 20.77 -7.41
CA ARG A 165 -2.51 19.93 -7.71
C ARG A 165 -2.14 19.00 -6.54
N ALA A 166 -2.23 19.48 -5.30
CA ALA A 166 -1.96 18.68 -4.10
C ALA A 166 -2.97 17.53 -3.95
N MET A 167 -4.28 17.81 -4.10
CA MET A 167 -5.32 16.78 -4.08
C MET A 167 -5.13 15.74 -5.19
N ARG A 168 -4.78 16.17 -6.41
CA ARG A 168 -4.51 15.25 -7.53
C ARG A 168 -3.34 14.33 -7.23
N ARG A 169 -2.25 14.88 -6.69
CA ARG A 169 -1.08 14.10 -6.27
C ARG A 169 -1.44 13.08 -5.19
N ALA A 170 -2.25 13.46 -4.21
CA ALA A 170 -2.74 12.54 -3.19
C ALA A 170 -3.62 11.43 -3.80
N ALA A 171 -4.53 11.78 -4.70
CA ALA A 171 -5.41 10.85 -5.41
C ALA A 171 -4.63 9.83 -6.27
N GLU A 172 -3.47 10.22 -6.82
CA GLU A 172 -2.60 9.33 -7.61
C GLU A 172 -1.71 8.42 -6.75
N ARG A 173 -1.39 8.84 -5.52
CA ARG A 173 -0.54 8.07 -4.60
C ARG A 173 -1.35 7.09 -3.73
N THR A 174 -2.60 7.41 -3.41
CA THR A 174 -3.40 6.57 -2.52
C THR A 174 -3.67 5.18 -3.13
N PRO A 175 -3.64 4.11 -2.32
CA PRO A 175 -4.10 2.80 -2.72
C PRO A 175 -5.64 2.65 -2.61
N SER A 176 -6.32 3.52 -1.87
CA SER A 176 -7.78 3.52 -1.68
C SER A 176 -8.50 4.18 -2.86
N GLN A 177 -9.47 3.47 -3.43
CA GLN A 177 -10.30 3.99 -4.50
C GLN A 177 -11.28 5.04 -3.98
N ASP A 178 -11.85 4.86 -2.78
CA ASP A 178 -12.81 5.81 -2.22
C ASP A 178 -12.15 7.14 -1.82
N PHE A 179 -10.92 7.11 -1.31
CA PHE A 179 -10.13 8.31 -1.03
C PHE A 179 -9.78 9.05 -2.32
N LYS A 180 -9.39 8.29 -3.35
CA LYS A 180 -9.12 8.84 -4.69
C LYS A 180 -10.35 9.55 -5.26
N ASP A 181 -11.52 8.92 -5.17
CA ASP A 181 -12.78 9.48 -5.65
C ASP A 181 -13.22 10.70 -4.83
N LEU A 182 -12.99 10.69 -3.52
CA LEU A 182 -13.20 11.86 -2.65
C LEU A 182 -12.34 13.04 -3.12
N MET A 183 -11.03 12.85 -3.30
CA MET A 183 -10.12 13.92 -3.75
C MET A 183 -10.53 14.48 -5.12
N TYR A 184 -10.85 13.63 -6.10
CA TYR A 184 -11.30 14.09 -7.41
C TYR A 184 -12.65 14.80 -7.37
N GLY A 185 -13.58 14.33 -6.53
CA GLY A 185 -14.86 15.00 -6.33
C GLY A 185 -14.71 16.38 -5.70
N MET A 186 -13.82 16.53 -4.71
CA MET A 186 -13.48 17.83 -4.12
C MET A 186 -12.85 18.79 -5.14
N ILE A 187 -11.91 18.31 -5.96
CA ILE A 187 -11.35 19.08 -7.09
C ILE A 187 -12.47 19.57 -8.01
N HIS A 188 -13.41 18.68 -8.36
CA HIS A 188 -14.51 19.04 -9.25
C HIS A 188 -15.44 20.08 -8.63
N ALA A 189 -15.81 19.90 -7.35
CA ALA A 189 -16.67 20.83 -6.63
C ALA A 189 -16.07 22.24 -6.58
N VAL A 190 -14.79 22.36 -6.26
CA VAL A 190 -14.06 23.64 -6.23
C VAL A 190 -14.03 24.29 -7.62
N ASN A 191 -13.70 23.54 -8.67
CA ASN A 191 -13.57 24.09 -10.03
C ASN A 191 -14.89 24.55 -10.64
N THR A 192 -16.01 23.90 -10.31
CA THR A 192 -17.33 24.29 -10.82
C THR A 192 -17.98 25.40 -10.01
N GLY A 193 -17.31 25.92 -8.97
CA GLY A 193 -17.93 26.84 -8.01
C GLY A 193 -19.10 26.20 -7.27
N GLY A 194 -19.13 24.87 -7.20
CA GLY A 194 -20.17 24.12 -6.50
C GLY A 194 -20.00 24.19 -4.99
N GLU A 195 -21.06 23.88 -4.26
CA GLU A 195 -21.06 23.83 -2.81
C GLU A 195 -20.25 22.61 -2.33
N LEU A 196 -19.00 22.86 -1.93
CA LEU A 196 -18.09 21.83 -1.40
C LEU A 196 -18.71 21.09 -0.20
N GLU A 197 -19.43 21.82 0.66
CA GLU A 197 -20.18 21.27 1.79
C GLU A 197 -21.18 20.20 1.33
N GLY A 198 -22.10 20.54 0.42
CA GLY A 198 -23.11 19.62 -0.07
C GLY A 198 -22.52 18.42 -0.83
N PHE A 199 -21.33 18.55 -1.45
CA PHE A 199 -20.59 17.41 -1.98
C PHE A 199 -20.08 16.50 -0.86
N LEU A 200 -19.42 17.07 0.15
CA LEU A 200 -18.84 16.32 1.26
C LEU A 200 -19.91 15.64 2.11
N GLU A 201 -21.06 16.29 2.35
CA GLU A 201 -22.21 15.73 3.06
C GLU A 201 -22.76 14.49 2.34
N LYS A 202 -23.07 14.61 1.04
CA LYS A 202 -23.53 13.47 0.23
C LYS A 202 -22.51 12.34 0.19
N ARG A 203 -21.21 12.69 0.11
CA ARG A 203 -20.14 11.70 0.07
C ARG A 203 -19.96 11.03 1.43
N SER A 204 -20.10 11.76 2.54
CA SER A 204 -20.05 11.19 3.89
C SER A 204 -21.21 10.24 4.15
N ASP A 205 -22.43 10.59 3.75
CA ASP A 205 -23.59 9.72 3.92
C ASP A 205 -23.39 8.39 3.21
N LYS A 206 -22.96 8.44 1.95
CA LYS A 206 -22.65 7.25 1.17
C LYS A 206 -21.57 6.39 1.85
N LEU A 207 -20.47 6.99 2.30
CA LEU A 207 -19.37 6.26 2.94
C LEU A 207 -19.81 5.63 4.27
N ILE A 208 -20.66 6.31 5.04
CA ILE A 208 -21.22 5.80 6.29
C ILE A 208 -22.17 4.63 6.04
N ASP A 209 -23.01 4.71 5.01
CA ASP A 209 -23.89 3.61 4.63
C ASP A 209 -23.11 2.41 4.11
N ASP A 210 -22.07 2.64 3.30
CA ASP A 210 -21.13 1.60 2.87
C ASP A 210 -20.44 0.93 4.08
N TYR A 211 -20.05 1.72 5.08
CA TYR A 211 -19.43 1.23 6.31
C TYR A 211 -20.40 0.37 7.15
N LYS A 212 -21.64 0.83 7.36
CA LYS A 212 -22.67 0.07 8.07
C LYS A 212 -22.94 -1.29 7.42
N ARG A 213 -23.06 -1.31 6.08
CA ARG A 213 -23.24 -2.55 5.32
C ARG A 213 -22.09 -3.54 5.53
N ARG A 214 -20.84 -3.08 5.57
CA ARG A 214 -19.68 -3.95 5.86
C ARG A 214 -19.76 -4.56 7.26
N ILE A 215 -20.25 -3.82 8.25
CA ILE A 215 -20.45 -4.34 9.61
C ILE A 215 -21.55 -5.40 9.63
N GLU A 216 -22.69 -5.15 8.97
CA GLU A 216 -23.80 -6.09 8.86
C GLU A 216 -23.34 -7.40 8.19
N GLU A 217 -22.65 -7.32 7.05
CA GLU A 217 -22.09 -8.50 6.37
C GLU A 217 -21.10 -9.29 7.24
N PHE A 218 -20.36 -8.60 8.11
CA PHE A 218 -19.44 -9.26 9.04
C PHE A 218 -20.20 -9.97 10.16
N ALA A 219 -21.26 -9.36 10.70
CA ALA A 219 -22.13 -9.97 11.70
C ALA A 219 -22.84 -11.21 11.13
N ASP A 220 -23.32 -11.14 9.89
CA ASP A 220 -23.96 -12.27 9.20
C ASP A 220 -22.99 -13.45 9.04
N LYS A 221 -21.73 -13.19 8.66
CA LYS A 221 -20.69 -14.22 8.57
C LYS A 221 -20.43 -14.89 9.93
N LEU A 222 -20.44 -14.13 11.01
CA LEU A 222 -20.30 -14.68 12.36
C LEU A 222 -21.52 -15.53 12.75
N SER A 223 -22.73 -15.09 12.40
CA SER A 223 -23.96 -15.86 12.63
C SER A 223 -23.92 -17.21 11.93
N LEU A 224 -23.50 -17.24 10.66
CA LEU A 224 -23.34 -18.49 9.90
C LEU A 224 -22.33 -19.45 10.54
N LEU A 225 -21.24 -18.93 11.09
CA LEU A 225 -20.27 -19.76 11.81
C LEU A 225 -20.88 -20.33 13.09
N VAL A 226 -21.66 -19.55 13.83
CA VAL A 226 -22.36 -20.03 15.05
C VAL A 226 -23.43 -21.06 14.69
N GLU A 227 -24.17 -20.89 13.60
CA GLU A 227 -25.16 -21.87 13.12
C GLU A 227 -24.54 -23.21 12.69
N MET A 228 -23.27 -23.22 12.28
CA MET A 228 -22.55 -24.44 11.89
C MET A 228 -22.04 -25.27 13.08
N TYR A 229 -22.09 -24.74 14.31
CA TYR A 229 -21.66 -25.40 15.55
C TYR A 229 -22.85 -25.80 16.43
#